data_AF-A0A4R9A4P3-F1
#
_entry.id   AF-A0A4R9A4P3-F1
#
_cell.length_a   1.000
_cell.length_b   1.000
_cell.length_c   1.000
_cell.angle_alpha   90.00
_cell.angle_beta   90.00
_cell.angle_gamma   90.00
#
_symmetry.space_group_name_H-M   'P 1'
#
loop_
_entity.id
_entity.type
_entity.pdbx_description
1 polymer ?
#
loop_
_entity_poly.entity_id
_entity_poly.type
_entity_poly.pdbx_seq_one_letter_code
_entity_poly.pdbx_strand_id
1 'polypeptide(L)'
;MTAQRDDRFRRLLRWYPRPWRDAHGSVLLGTMLEQAEHEQREGPTGSETWAAVLHGLGARLDAVFAVRVAITALCCAVVAGSGWLWAATTGSYSPWGSLLTTTVSTGVVPLLGAVSVVASLRHRGFFSDARALALCVIASVAFALNLLTQLAWSLGFDAADAGVASAGLSNFWAPLVLAAWITGTMALALTLEALFARARLNRAGSAVLTGVASVVAAPVVGVMLLSAPTSAILALGAAFLAGTTARTTRREAATPALRPVLRRTFPAGQSVTTRRLIRLMGTLSALAGWFGVAYAVTGSQWSPAATDGTVGMRQGILILLIAGLPLLGALGLVLAGRSGYRRAHVWGPLGAVALSFGATAVAYAGAPDWEAMAPAMLAASAFSALAITWWMAPRLRLARGLARGLALTISVLSGLIYASVCGMLVTPTVPFAVPVVATAIAIWGGRWAAGLPSSRGLSPVVVRATTTIPENENR
;
A
#
# COMPACT_ATOMS: atom_id res chain seq x y z
N MET A 1 45.17 18.61 -27.10
CA MET A 1 44.17 17.64 -27.61
C MET A 1 43.54 16.78 -26.50
N THR A 2 44.30 16.31 -25.50
CA THR A 2 43.81 15.52 -24.36
C THR A 2 42.67 16.19 -23.56
N ALA A 3 42.77 17.49 -23.25
CA ALA A 3 41.74 18.21 -22.49
C ALA A 3 40.36 18.28 -23.17
N GLN A 4 40.32 18.44 -24.50
CA GLN A 4 39.06 18.53 -25.25
C GLN A 4 38.40 17.15 -25.42
N ARG A 5 39.21 16.09 -25.50
CA ARG A 5 38.78 14.69 -25.52
C ARG A 5 38.17 14.29 -24.18
N ASP A 6 38.88 14.57 -23.08
CA ASP A 6 38.39 14.38 -21.70
C ASP A 6 37.03 15.05 -21.47
N ASP A 7 36.85 16.28 -21.95
CA ASP A 7 35.62 17.03 -21.76
C ASP A 7 34.41 16.40 -22.47
N ARG A 8 34.60 15.74 -23.62
CA ARG A 8 33.52 15.04 -24.33
C ARG A 8 33.05 13.81 -23.54
N PHE A 9 33.97 13.01 -22.99
CA PHE A 9 33.61 11.85 -22.16
C PHE A 9 33.04 12.28 -20.79
N ARG A 10 33.57 13.34 -20.17
CA ARG A 10 33.00 13.91 -18.92
C ARG A 10 31.56 14.40 -19.09
N ARG A 11 31.16 14.87 -20.27
CA ARG A 11 29.76 15.25 -20.54
C ARG A 11 28.81 14.06 -20.40
N LEU A 12 29.23 12.84 -20.77
CA LEU A 12 28.40 11.64 -20.63
C LEU A 12 28.10 11.32 -19.17
N LEU A 13 29.03 11.59 -18.26
CA LEU A 13 28.81 11.39 -16.83
C LEU A 13 27.66 12.26 -16.30
N ARG A 14 27.25 13.34 -16.97
CA ARG A 14 26.12 14.20 -16.53
C ARG A 14 24.78 13.48 -16.47
N TRP A 15 24.61 12.41 -17.24
CA TRP A 15 23.40 11.58 -17.20
C TRP A 15 23.24 10.87 -15.86
N TYR A 16 24.34 10.52 -15.20
CA TYR A 16 24.33 9.84 -13.91
C TYR A 16 24.02 10.78 -12.73
N PRO A 17 23.42 10.28 -11.64
CA PRO A 17 23.17 11.07 -10.45
C PRO A 17 24.48 11.40 -9.71
N ARG A 18 24.54 12.58 -9.05
CA ARG A 18 25.77 13.07 -8.38
C ARG A 18 26.45 12.02 -7.48
N PRO A 19 25.73 11.35 -6.55
CA PRO A 19 26.38 10.37 -5.66
C PRO A 19 27.01 9.20 -6.39
N TRP A 20 26.42 8.79 -7.52
CA TRP A 20 26.98 7.71 -8.34
C TRP A 20 28.26 8.16 -9.04
N ARG A 21 28.27 9.39 -9.57
CA ARG A 21 29.45 9.96 -10.24
C ARG A 21 30.61 10.14 -9.28
N ASP A 22 30.33 10.57 -8.06
CA ASP A 22 31.36 10.79 -7.05
C ASP A 22 32.03 9.47 -6.64
N ALA A 23 31.27 8.35 -6.65
CA ALA A 23 31.78 7.03 -6.28
C ALA A 23 32.42 6.23 -7.44
N HIS A 24 31.89 6.34 -8.66
CA HIS A 24 32.27 5.47 -9.79
C HIS A 24 32.73 6.23 -11.04
N GLY A 25 32.54 7.55 -11.07
CA GLY A 25 32.72 8.36 -12.28
C GLY A 25 34.17 8.43 -12.75
N SER A 26 35.14 8.45 -11.84
CA SER A 26 36.57 8.44 -12.18
C SER A 26 36.99 7.12 -12.83
N VAL A 27 36.53 5.99 -12.29
CA VAL A 27 36.81 4.64 -12.81
C VAL A 27 36.17 4.46 -14.18
N LEU A 28 34.88 4.79 -14.32
CA LEU A 28 34.19 4.69 -15.62
C LEU A 28 34.87 5.58 -16.67
N LEU A 29 35.20 6.83 -16.32
CA LEU A 29 35.88 7.74 -17.23
C LEU A 29 37.24 7.19 -17.67
N GLY A 30 38.04 6.66 -16.73
CA GLY A 30 39.31 6.02 -17.02
C GLY A 30 39.16 4.88 -18.02
N THR A 31 38.21 3.96 -17.78
CA THR A 31 37.97 2.83 -18.69
C THR A 31 37.52 3.26 -20.09
N MET A 32 36.69 4.31 -20.22
CA MET A 32 36.26 4.82 -21.52
C MET A 32 37.41 5.50 -22.28
N LEU A 33 38.29 6.22 -21.58
CA LEU A 33 39.46 6.86 -22.17
C LEU A 33 40.51 5.84 -22.61
N GLU A 34 40.78 4.83 -21.77
CA GLU A 34 41.70 3.74 -22.08
C GLU A 34 41.25 2.95 -23.32
N GLN A 35 39.95 2.59 -23.39
CA GLN A 35 39.38 1.94 -24.57
C GLN A 35 39.50 2.82 -25.82
N ALA A 36 39.19 4.11 -25.68
CA ALA A 36 39.29 5.03 -26.81
C ALA A 36 40.74 5.23 -27.27
N GLU A 37 41.73 5.19 -26.37
CA GLU A 37 43.16 5.24 -26.70
C GLU A 37 43.60 4.01 -27.47
N HIS A 38 43.18 2.83 -27.02
CA HIS A 38 43.46 1.57 -27.70
C HIS A 38 42.90 1.56 -29.14
N GLU A 39 41.69 2.07 -29.32
CA GLU A 39 41.00 2.14 -30.62
C GLU A 39 41.33 3.41 -31.43
N GLN A 40 42.28 4.25 -30.97
CA GLN A 40 42.67 5.51 -31.61
C GLN A 40 41.49 6.47 -31.92
N ARG A 41 40.48 6.51 -31.05
CA ARG A 41 39.26 7.33 -31.21
C ARG A 41 39.32 8.65 -30.47
N GLU A 42 38.95 9.74 -31.14
CA GLU A 42 38.91 11.09 -30.54
C GLU A 42 37.66 11.39 -29.68
N GLY A 43 36.68 10.49 -29.65
CA GLY A 43 35.43 10.72 -28.93
C GLY A 43 34.58 9.46 -28.69
N PRO A 44 33.50 9.62 -27.89
CA PRO A 44 32.60 8.51 -27.60
C PRO A 44 31.81 8.10 -28.84
N THR A 45 31.54 6.81 -28.95
CA THR A 45 30.68 6.26 -30.00
C THR A 45 29.20 6.55 -29.71
N GLY A 46 28.35 6.41 -30.74
CA GLY A 46 26.90 6.53 -30.57
C GLY A 46 26.33 5.49 -29.60
N SER A 47 26.85 4.25 -29.63
CA SER A 47 26.46 3.18 -28.71
C SER A 47 26.91 3.46 -27.27
N GLU A 48 28.13 3.95 -27.05
CA GLU A 48 28.61 4.40 -25.73
C GLU A 48 27.76 5.54 -25.18
N THR A 49 27.37 6.48 -26.04
CA THR A 49 26.52 7.60 -25.66
C THR A 49 25.13 7.12 -25.23
N TRP A 50 24.49 6.26 -26.03
CA TRP A 50 23.18 5.70 -25.70
C TRP A 50 23.20 4.80 -24.46
N ALA A 51 24.25 3.99 -24.30
CA ALA A 51 24.45 3.19 -23.11
C ALA A 51 24.59 4.10 -21.87
N ALA A 52 25.40 5.15 -21.94
CA ALA A 52 25.55 6.12 -20.85
C ALA A 52 24.24 6.85 -20.51
N VAL A 53 23.43 7.19 -21.52
CA VAL A 53 22.09 7.79 -21.30
C VAL A 53 21.17 6.80 -20.59
N LEU A 54 21.04 5.57 -21.10
CA LEU A 54 20.14 4.56 -20.54
C LEU A 54 20.53 4.16 -19.11
N HIS A 55 21.82 3.90 -18.88
CA HIS A 55 22.33 3.58 -17.55
C HIS A 55 22.26 4.78 -16.61
N GLY A 56 22.57 5.99 -17.08
CA GLY A 56 22.48 7.21 -16.29
C GLY A 56 21.05 7.52 -15.85
N LEU A 57 20.07 7.41 -16.76
CA LEU A 57 18.65 7.60 -16.45
C LEU A 57 18.11 6.46 -15.57
N GLY A 58 18.48 5.21 -15.84
CA GLY A 58 18.09 4.06 -15.02
C GLY A 58 18.65 4.13 -13.60
N ALA A 59 19.88 4.63 -13.44
CA ALA A 59 20.50 4.88 -12.14
C ALA A 59 19.75 5.93 -11.30
N ARG A 60 18.93 6.79 -11.92
CA ARG A 60 18.06 7.75 -11.19
C ARG A 60 16.78 7.10 -10.66
N LEU A 61 16.42 5.91 -11.14
CA LEU A 61 15.34 5.09 -10.58
C LEU A 61 15.82 4.36 -9.32
N ASP A 62 16.26 5.13 -8.33
CA ASP A 62 16.77 4.63 -7.06
C ASP A 62 15.67 4.53 -5.98
N ALA A 63 16.04 4.02 -4.80
CA ALA A 63 15.12 3.90 -3.67
C ALA A 63 14.55 5.26 -3.20
N VAL A 64 15.29 6.36 -3.34
CA VAL A 64 14.83 7.70 -2.90
C VAL A 64 13.80 8.24 -3.88
N PHE A 65 14.04 8.10 -5.17
CA PHE A 65 13.10 8.41 -6.24
C PHE A 65 11.81 7.60 -6.06
N ALA A 66 11.91 6.28 -5.83
CA ALA A 66 10.76 5.43 -5.60
C ALA A 66 9.89 5.94 -4.42
N VAL A 67 10.51 6.34 -3.31
CA VAL A 67 9.80 6.90 -2.15
C VAL A 67 9.14 8.24 -2.47
N ARG A 68 9.85 9.14 -3.16
CA ARG A 68 9.29 10.45 -3.54
C ARG A 68 8.08 10.28 -4.45
N VAL A 69 8.19 9.47 -5.49
CA VAL A 69 7.08 9.19 -6.42
C VAL A 69 5.90 8.54 -5.70
N ALA A 70 6.14 7.59 -4.78
CA ALA A 70 5.07 6.99 -3.99
C ALA A 70 4.34 8.01 -3.10
N ILE A 71 5.09 8.91 -2.43
CA ILE A 71 4.49 9.97 -1.61
C ILE A 71 3.68 10.93 -2.49
N THR A 72 4.19 11.30 -3.67
CA THR A 72 3.43 12.11 -4.63
C THR A 72 2.14 11.40 -5.05
N ALA A 73 2.19 10.10 -5.36
CA ALA A 73 1.00 9.31 -5.68
C ALA A 73 -0.03 9.33 -4.55
N LEU A 74 0.41 9.16 -3.30
CA LEU A 74 -0.45 9.23 -2.12
C LEU A 74 -1.06 10.62 -1.93
N CYS A 75 -0.29 11.69 -2.10
CA CYS A 75 -0.80 13.06 -2.02
C CYS A 75 -1.85 13.32 -3.11
N CYS A 76 -1.59 12.90 -4.35
CA CYS A 76 -2.55 12.99 -5.44
C CYS A 76 -3.83 12.21 -5.14
N ALA A 77 -3.72 11.01 -4.57
CA ALA A 77 -4.88 10.19 -4.18
C ALA A 77 -5.71 10.87 -3.08
N VAL A 78 -5.07 11.50 -2.08
CA VAL A 78 -5.76 12.28 -1.05
C VAL A 78 -6.49 13.47 -1.67
N VAL A 79 -5.82 14.25 -2.52
CA VAL A 79 -6.42 15.43 -3.16
C VAL A 79 -7.62 15.03 -4.02
N ALA A 80 -7.49 14.01 -4.86
CA ALA A 80 -8.59 13.56 -5.71
C ALA A 80 -9.75 12.97 -4.90
N GLY A 81 -9.46 12.16 -3.88
CA GLY A 81 -10.47 11.64 -2.96
C GLY A 81 -11.21 12.73 -2.21
N SER A 82 -10.49 13.73 -1.70
CA SER A 82 -11.09 14.87 -0.99
C SER A 82 -11.94 15.74 -1.91
N GLY A 83 -11.51 15.95 -3.15
CA GLY A 83 -12.29 16.66 -4.16
C GLY A 83 -13.60 15.93 -4.51
N TRP A 84 -13.53 14.60 -4.65
CA TRP A 84 -14.73 13.77 -4.86
C TRP A 84 -15.66 13.82 -3.65
N LEU A 85 -15.11 13.65 -2.44
CA LEU A 85 -15.87 13.72 -1.19
C LEU A 85 -16.57 15.07 -1.04
N TRP A 86 -15.85 16.17 -1.30
CA TRP A 86 -16.40 17.51 -1.23
C TRP A 86 -17.58 17.68 -2.19
N ALA A 87 -17.39 17.33 -3.48
CA ALA A 87 -18.45 17.41 -4.48
C ALA A 87 -19.69 16.57 -4.10
N ALA A 88 -19.48 15.37 -3.56
CA ALA A 88 -20.56 14.50 -3.09
C ALA A 88 -21.34 15.10 -1.91
N THR A 89 -20.66 15.81 -0.99
CA THR A 89 -21.30 16.39 0.20
C THR A 89 -21.97 17.74 -0.04
N THR A 90 -21.49 18.53 -0.98
CA THR A 90 -22.03 19.89 -1.25
C THR A 90 -22.96 19.93 -2.46
N GLY A 91 -23.12 18.82 -3.18
CA GLY A 91 -23.82 18.78 -4.47
C GLY A 91 -23.14 19.61 -5.56
N SER A 92 -21.93 20.11 -5.31
CA SER A 92 -21.21 21.02 -6.21
C SER A 92 -20.43 20.23 -7.27
N TYR A 93 -21.14 19.69 -8.25
CA TYR A 93 -20.54 19.02 -9.40
C TYR A 93 -20.21 20.02 -10.50
N SER A 94 -18.93 20.37 -10.61
CA SER A 94 -18.40 21.09 -11.77
C SER A 94 -17.84 20.10 -12.80
N PRO A 95 -18.12 20.25 -14.11
CA PRO A 95 -17.54 19.40 -15.15
C PRO A 95 -16.01 19.34 -15.08
N TRP A 96 -15.36 20.48 -14.83
CA TRP A 96 -13.91 20.56 -14.69
C TRP A 96 -13.39 19.87 -13.43
N GLY A 97 -14.15 19.93 -12.34
CA GLY A 97 -13.83 19.21 -11.10
C GLY A 97 -13.92 17.70 -11.26
N SER A 98 -14.97 17.21 -11.94
CA SER A 98 -15.15 15.79 -12.26
C SER A 98 -14.04 15.28 -13.18
N LEU A 99 -13.70 16.04 -14.24
CA LEU A 99 -12.61 15.69 -15.14
C LEU A 99 -11.27 15.62 -14.42
N LEU A 100 -10.96 16.60 -13.55
CA LEU A 100 -9.72 16.63 -12.78
C LEU A 100 -9.61 15.45 -11.81
N THR A 101 -10.66 15.21 -11.02
CA THR A 101 -10.67 14.12 -10.03
C THR A 101 -10.57 12.74 -10.70
N THR A 102 -11.23 12.55 -11.85
CA THR A 102 -11.13 11.33 -12.66
C THR A 102 -9.71 11.17 -13.21
N THR A 103 -9.17 12.19 -13.86
CA THR A 103 -7.82 12.19 -14.45
C THR A 103 -6.75 11.85 -13.42
N VAL A 104 -6.85 12.43 -12.23
CA VAL A 104 -5.91 12.16 -11.15
C VAL A 104 -6.08 10.73 -10.61
N SER A 105 -7.32 10.30 -10.35
CA SER A 105 -7.59 9.00 -9.72
C SER A 105 -7.31 7.79 -10.62
N THR A 106 -7.60 7.89 -11.92
CA THR A 106 -7.51 6.75 -12.86
C THR A 106 -6.30 6.82 -13.79
N GLY A 107 -5.68 8.00 -13.93
CA GLY A 107 -4.46 8.20 -14.73
C GLY A 107 -3.22 8.43 -13.87
N VAL A 108 -3.18 9.58 -13.16
CA VAL A 108 -1.95 10.06 -12.50
C VAL A 108 -1.53 9.16 -11.33
N VAL A 109 -2.45 8.88 -10.39
CA VAL A 109 -2.16 8.05 -9.20
C VAL A 109 -1.64 6.66 -9.58
N PRO A 110 -2.30 5.88 -10.44
CA PRO A 110 -1.82 4.54 -10.78
C PRO A 110 -0.52 4.56 -11.59
N LEU A 111 -0.31 5.55 -12.47
CA LEU A 111 0.98 5.74 -13.16
C LEU A 111 2.12 5.97 -12.18
N LEU A 112 1.97 6.92 -11.25
CA LEU A 112 2.98 7.19 -10.24
C LEU A 112 3.22 5.97 -9.35
N GLY A 113 2.15 5.26 -8.97
CA GLY A 113 2.24 3.98 -8.26
C GLY A 113 3.09 2.95 -9.01
N ALA A 114 2.82 2.74 -10.30
CA ALA A 114 3.57 1.82 -11.15
C ALA A 114 5.03 2.23 -11.31
N VAL A 115 5.33 3.51 -11.56
CA VAL A 115 6.70 4.03 -11.66
C VAL A 115 7.47 3.83 -10.35
N SER A 116 6.83 4.05 -9.21
CA SER A 116 7.43 3.79 -7.89
C SER A 116 7.74 2.30 -7.68
N VAL A 117 6.84 1.41 -8.12
CA VAL A 117 7.07 -0.05 -8.08
C VAL A 117 8.23 -0.43 -8.99
N VAL A 118 8.28 0.07 -10.23
CA VAL A 118 9.38 -0.18 -11.17
C VAL A 118 10.71 0.28 -10.60
N ALA A 119 10.79 1.50 -10.07
CA ALA A 119 12.00 2.01 -9.43
C ALA A 119 12.42 1.16 -8.21
N SER A 120 11.45 0.73 -7.38
CA SER A 120 11.71 -0.15 -6.24
C SER A 120 12.26 -1.51 -6.65
N LEU A 121 11.73 -2.10 -7.72
CA LEU A 121 12.16 -3.40 -8.24
C LEU A 121 13.52 -3.31 -8.94
N ARG A 122 13.77 -2.23 -9.72
CA ARG A 122 15.08 -1.93 -10.31
C ARG A 122 16.15 -1.79 -9.24
N HIS A 123 15.88 -1.02 -8.18
CA HIS A 123 16.84 -0.85 -7.08
C HIS A 123 17.16 -2.16 -6.35
N ARG A 124 16.22 -3.11 -6.31
CA ARG A 124 16.43 -4.47 -5.78
C ARG A 124 17.07 -5.44 -6.78
N GLY A 125 17.50 -4.94 -7.93
CA GLY A 125 18.16 -5.72 -8.99
C GLY A 125 17.24 -6.67 -9.76
N PHE A 126 15.90 -6.50 -9.70
CA PHE A 126 14.99 -7.32 -10.51
C PHE A 126 15.00 -6.90 -12.00
N PHE A 127 15.32 -5.64 -12.28
CA PHE A 127 15.35 -5.11 -13.65
C PHE A 127 16.72 -4.51 -13.97
N SER A 128 17.14 -4.64 -15.23
CA SER A 128 18.20 -3.81 -15.80
C SER A 128 17.71 -2.37 -16.00
N ASP A 129 18.63 -1.43 -16.15
CA ASP A 129 18.32 0.00 -16.36
C ASP A 129 17.43 0.24 -17.57
N ALA A 130 17.79 -0.37 -18.71
CA ALA A 130 17.02 -0.27 -19.94
C ALA A 130 15.61 -0.86 -19.79
N ARG A 131 15.47 -2.02 -19.12
CA ARG A 131 14.17 -2.65 -18.88
C ARG A 131 13.29 -1.79 -17.99
N ALA A 132 13.84 -1.19 -16.94
CA ALA A 132 13.11 -0.30 -16.04
C ALA A 132 12.61 0.97 -16.77
N LEU A 133 13.45 1.59 -17.60
CA LEU A 133 13.04 2.74 -18.41
C LEU A 133 11.97 2.37 -19.43
N ALA A 134 12.12 1.25 -20.13
CA ALA A 134 11.12 0.74 -21.06
C ALA A 134 9.78 0.49 -20.35
N LEU A 135 9.80 -0.13 -19.16
CA LEU A 135 8.62 -0.33 -18.33
C LEU A 135 7.95 0.99 -17.94
N CYS A 136 8.71 2.02 -17.57
CA CYS A 136 8.14 3.34 -17.28
C CYS A 136 7.42 3.92 -18.51
N VAL A 137 8.01 3.82 -19.71
CA VAL A 137 7.41 4.31 -20.96
C VAL A 137 6.14 3.53 -21.30
N ILE A 138 6.21 2.20 -21.31
CA ILE A 138 5.07 1.32 -21.63
C ILE A 138 3.94 1.53 -20.61
N ALA A 139 4.26 1.62 -19.32
CA ALA A 139 3.26 1.92 -18.28
C ALA A 139 2.61 3.30 -18.51
N SER A 140 3.40 4.31 -18.90
CA SER A 140 2.87 5.65 -19.20
C SER A 140 1.86 5.63 -20.34
N VAL A 141 2.19 4.90 -21.42
CA VAL A 141 1.27 4.70 -22.56
C VAL A 141 0.03 3.92 -22.12
N ALA A 142 0.19 2.82 -21.38
CA ALA A 142 -0.92 1.99 -20.92
C ALA A 142 -1.90 2.79 -20.03
N PHE A 143 -1.39 3.59 -19.07
CA PHE A 143 -2.24 4.42 -18.21
C PHE A 143 -2.87 5.61 -18.95
N ALA A 144 -2.19 6.19 -19.95
CA ALA A 144 -2.79 7.20 -20.81
C ALA A 144 -3.96 6.62 -21.63
N LEU A 145 -3.79 5.43 -22.22
CA LEU A 145 -4.85 4.73 -22.94
C LEU A 145 -6.00 4.32 -22.02
N ASN A 146 -5.71 3.86 -20.80
CA ASN A 146 -6.72 3.55 -19.79
C ASN A 146 -7.54 4.79 -19.40
N LEU A 147 -6.87 5.93 -19.19
CA LEU A 147 -7.55 7.21 -18.92
C LEU A 147 -8.45 7.62 -20.10
N LEU A 148 -7.93 7.58 -21.33
CA LEU A 148 -8.70 7.93 -22.53
C LEU A 148 -9.90 6.98 -22.71
N THR A 149 -9.73 5.70 -22.40
CA THR A 149 -10.83 4.72 -22.39
C THR A 149 -11.93 5.12 -21.42
N GLN A 150 -11.56 5.56 -20.21
CA GLN A 150 -12.53 6.03 -19.21
C GLN A 150 -13.27 7.28 -19.64
N LEU A 151 -12.56 8.23 -20.24
CA LEU A 151 -13.17 9.46 -20.76
C LEU A 151 -14.11 9.14 -21.95
N ALA A 152 -13.68 8.25 -22.86
CA ALA A 152 -14.50 7.78 -23.97
C ALA A 152 -15.79 7.10 -23.49
N TRP A 153 -15.69 6.27 -22.45
CA TRP A 153 -16.83 5.61 -21.82
C TRP A 153 -17.80 6.64 -21.22
N SER A 154 -17.29 7.56 -20.38
CA SER A 154 -18.12 8.58 -19.74
C SER A 154 -18.89 9.41 -20.77
N LEU A 155 -18.22 9.88 -21.82
CA LEU A 155 -18.86 10.65 -22.89
C LEU A 155 -19.89 9.84 -23.69
N GLY A 156 -19.66 8.53 -23.85
CA GLY A 156 -20.63 7.63 -24.48
C GLY A 156 -21.89 7.42 -23.63
N PHE A 157 -21.71 7.32 -22.30
CA PHE A 157 -22.83 7.26 -21.36
C PHE A 157 -23.65 8.55 -21.38
N ASP A 158 -22.99 9.70 -21.29
CA ASP A 158 -23.68 11.00 -21.32
C ASP A 158 -24.47 11.19 -22.63
N ALA A 159 -23.92 10.75 -23.76
CA ALA A 159 -24.61 10.79 -25.05
C ALA A 159 -25.83 9.86 -25.08
N ALA A 160 -25.71 8.65 -24.54
CA ALA A 160 -26.81 7.70 -24.44
C ALA A 160 -27.94 8.21 -23.53
N ASP A 161 -27.60 8.79 -22.38
CA ASP A 161 -28.56 9.38 -21.44
C ASP A 161 -29.30 10.58 -22.06
N ALA A 162 -28.62 11.35 -22.89
CA ALA A 162 -29.22 12.45 -23.65
C ALA A 162 -30.01 11.98 -24.90
N GLY A 163 -30.01 10.68 -25.22
CA GLY A 163 -30.68 10.13 -26.40
C GLY A 163 -30.04 10.56 -27.72
N VAL A 164 -28.77 10.96 -27.72
CA VAL A 164 -28.04 11.39 -28.92
C VAL A 164 -27.03 10.33 -29.36
N ALA A 165 -26.69 10.32 -30.66
CA ALA A 165 -25.69 9.41 -31.18
C ALA A 165 -24.29 9.71 -30.60
N SER A 166 -23.51 8.66 -30.36
CA SER A 166 -22.12 8.81 -29.90
C SER A 166 -21.26 9.51 -30.95
N ALA A 167 -20.45 10.48 -30.50
CA ALA A 167 -19.59 11.29 -31.37
C ALA A 167 -18.21 11.54 -30.74
N GLY A 168 -17.21 11.78 -31.60
CA GLY A 168 -15.86 12.14 -31.16
C GLY A 168 -15.16 11.00 -30.40
N LEU A 169 -14.66 11.29 -29.19
CA LEU A 169 -13.86 10.36 -28.40
C LEU A 169 -14.62 9.09 -28.01
N SER A 170 -15.93 9.16 -27.80
CA SER A 170 -16.74 7.99 -27.41
C SER A 170 -16.76 6.90 -28.48
N ASN A 171 -16.64 7.25 -29.77
CA ASN A 171 -16.55 6.28 -30.87
C ASN A 171 -15.24 5.48 -30.86
N PHE A 172 -14.21 5.96 -30.17
CA PHE A 172 -12.91 5.28 -30.05
C PHE A 172 -12.82 4.38 -28.82
N TRP A 173 -13.90 4.22 -28.03
CA TRP A 173 -13.86 3.43 -26.80
C TRP A 173 -13.29 2.02 -27.02
N ALA A 174 -13.83 1.24 -27.96
CA ALA A 174 -13.36 -0.13 -28.20
C ALA A 174 -11.90 -0.21 -28.71
N PRO A 175 -11.46 0.59 -29.70
CA PRO A 175 -10.04 0.68 -30.07
C PRO A 175 -9.12 1.05 -28.90
N LEU A 176 -9.54 1.99 -28.04
CA LEU A 176 -8.76 2.42 -26.88
C LEU A 176 -8.65 1.30 -25.83
N VAL A 177 -9.73 0.56 -25.56
CA VAL A 177 -9.71 -0.63 -24.70
C VAL A 177 -8.70 -1.65 -25.21
N LEU A 178 -8.73 -1.95 -26.52
CA LEU A 178 -7.82 -2.93 -27.11
C LEU A 178 -6.36 -2.48 -27.02
N ALA A 179 -6.08 -1.21 -27.32
CA ALA A 179 -4.74 -0.64 -27.21
C ALA A 179 -4.25 -0.63 -25.75
N ALA A 180 -5.10 -0.26 -24.79
CA ALA A 180 -4.81 -0.31 -23.35
C ALA A 180 -4.52 -1.75 -22.88
N TRP A 181 -5.29 -2.72 -23.38
CA TRP A 181 -5.08 -4.13 -23.06
C TRP A 181 -3.75 -4.65 -23.61
N ILE A 182 -3.42 -4.38 -24.87
CA ILE A 182 -2.15 -4.81 -25.48
C ILE A 182 -0.96 -4.21 -24.71
N THR A 183 -0.97 -2.90 -24.49
CA THR A 183 0.12 -2.21 -23.78
C THR A 183 0.22 -2.61 -22.31
N GLY A 184 -0.91 -2.79 -21.62
CA GLY A 184 -0.96 -3.33 -20.26
C GLY A 184 -0.42 -4.76 -20.17
N THR A 185 -0.74 -5.60 -21.16
CA THR A 185 -0.19 -6.96 -21.28
C THR A 185 1.32 -6.93 -21.43
N MET A 186 1.86 -6.05 -22.29
CA MET A 186 3.31 -5.88 -22.45
C MET A 186 3.99 -5.46 -21.15
N ALA A 187 3.44 -4.49 -20.43
CA ALA A 187 3.99 -4.03 -19.14
C ALA A 187 4.00 -5.15 -18.09
N LEU A 188 2.90 -5.91 -17.98
CA LEU A 188 2.79 -7.02 -17.04
C LEU A 188 3.69 -8.19 -17.42
N ALA A 189 3.77 -8.56 -18.70
CA ALA A 189 4.65 -9.62 -19.18
C ALA A 189 6.11 -9.31 -18.85
N LEU A 190 6.56 -8.08 -19.15
CA LEU A 190 7.91 -7.62 -18.81
C LEU A 190 8.16 -7.52 -17.30
N THR A 191 7.12 -7.39 -16.48
CA THR A 191 7.27 -7.41 -15.02
C THR A 191 7.34 -8.83 -14.49
N LEU A 192 6.40 -9.68 -14.91
CA LEU A 192 6.26 -11.06 -14.45
C LEU A 192 7.41 -11.96 -14.91
N GLU A 193 7.90 -11.81 -16.13
CA GLU A 193 9.05 -12.57 -16.63
C GLU A 193 10.28 -12.36 -15.75
N ALA A 194 10.56 -11.13 -15.31
CA ALA A 194 11.68 -10.84 -14.43
C ALA A 194 11.51 -11.44 -13.02
N LEU A 195 10.27 -11.49 -12.53
CA LEU A 195 9.93 -12.10 -11.24
C LEU A 195 10.08 -13.63 -11.30
N PHE A 196 9.58 -14.26 -12.37
CA PHE A 196 9.62 -15.71 -12.56
C PHE A 196 11.00 -16.24 -12.97
N ALA A 197 11.84 -15.42 -13.61
CA ALA A 197 13.24 -15.78 -13.87
C ALA A 197 14.01 -16.15 -12.58
N ARG A 198 13.59 -15.62 -11.42
CA ARG A 198 14.17 -15.96 -10.11
C ARG A 198 13.54 -17.18 -9.43
N ALA A 199 12.41 -17.66 -9.93
CA ALA A 199 11.61 -18.74 -9.33
C ALA A 199 12.06 -20.16 -9.73
N ARG A 200 13.20 -20.31 -10.43
CA ARG A 200 13.77 -21.60 -10.90
C ARG A 200 12.82 -22.44 -11.79
N LEU A 201 11.86 -21.81 -12.45
CA LEU A 201 10.99 -22.46 -13.44
C LEU A 201 11.76 -22.75 -14.74
N ASN A 202 11.33 -23.77 -15.49
CA ASN A 202 11.86 -24.01 -16.83
C ASN A 202 11.46 -22.84 -17.77
N ARG A 203 12.30 -22.51 -18.76
CA ARG A 203 12.10 -21.32 -19.61
C ARG A 203 10.77 -21.34 -20.36
N ALA A 204 10.40 -22.50 -20.91
CA ALA A 204 9.14 -22.67 -21.65
C ALA A 204 7.91 -22.49 -20.75
N GLY A 205 7.87 -23.15 -19.58
CA GLY A 205 6.76 -23.01 -18.65
C GLY A 205 6.65 -21.60 -18.06
N SER A 206 7.79 -20.95 -17.78
CA SER A 206 7.82 -19.54 -17.35
C SER A 206 7.29 -18.60 -18.43
N ALA A 207 7.62 -18.82 -19.71
CA ALA A 207 7.14 -18.00 -20.82
C ALA A 207 5.62 -18.15 -21.02
N VAL A 208 5.11 -19.39 -21.02
CA VAL A 208 3.68 -19.67 -21.15
C VAL A 208 2.91 -19.07 -19.97
N LEU A 209 3.37 -19.31 -18.72
CA LEU A 209 2.73 -18.77 -17.53
C LEU A 209 2.72 -17.24 -17.55
N THR A 210 3.83 -16.62 -17.95
CA THR A 210 3.93 -15.16 -18.08
C THR A 210 2.91 -14.64 -19.08
N GLY A 211 2.85 -15.22 -20.29
CA GLY A 211 1.95 -14.78 -21.35
C GLY A 211 0.48 -14.91 -20.94
N VAL A 212 0.07 -16.07 -20.42
CA VAL A 212 -1.30 -16.29 -19.97
C VAL A 212 -1.66 -15.37 -18.80
N ALA A 213 -0.79 -15.28 -17.79
CA ALA A 213 -1.04 -14.43 -16.63
C ALA A 213 -1.12 -12.95 -17.01
N SER A 214 -0.25 -12.45 -17.90
CA SER A 214 -0.28 -11.04 -18.31
C SER A 214 -1.52 -10.69 -19.14
N VAL A 215 -1.93 -11.57 -20.06
CA VAL A 215 -3.11 -11.33 -20.92
C VAL A 215 -4.38 -11.28 -20.08
N VAL A 216 -4.51 -12.16 -19.08
CA VAL A 216 -5.68 -12.21 -18.19
C VAL A 216 -5.62 -11.10 -17.13
N ALA A 217 -4.45 -10.82 -16.56
CA ALA A 217 -4.33 -9.83 -15.49
C ALA A 217 -4.47 -8.39 -16.00
N ALA A 218 -4.06 -8.09 -17.24
CA ALA A 218 -4.14 -6.73 -17.79
C ALA A 218 -5.55 -6.10 -17.73
N PRO A 219 -6.62 -6.74 -18.26
CA PRO A 219 -7.95 -6.18 -18.19
C PRO A 219 -8.49 -6.13 -16.75
N VAL A 220 -8.16 -7.13 -15.92
CA VAL A 220 -8.57 -7.13 -14.50
C VAL A 220 -7.94 -5.95 -13.75
N VAL A 221 -6.64 -5.73 -13.92
CA VAL A 221 -5.92 -4.59 -13.31
C VAL A 221 -6.44 -3.27 -13.87
N GLY A 222 -6.66 -3.18 -15.18
CA GLY A 222 -7.25 -2.00 -15.83
C GLY A 222 -8.59 -1.63 -15.21
N VAL A 223 -9.53 -2.59 -15.15
CA VAL A 223 -10.86 -2.42 -14.55
C VAL A 223 -10.78 -2.10 -13.05
N MET A 224 -9.89 -2.78 -12.32
CA MET A 224 -9.70 -2.48 -10.90
C MET A 224 -9.27 -1.03 -10.72
N LEU A 225 -8.32 -0.51 -11.50
CA LEU A 225 -7.77 0.84 -11.36
C LEU A 225 -8.68 1.96 -11.90
N LEU A 226 -9.91 1.63 -12.30
CA LEU A 226 -10.93 2.62 -12.65
C LEU A 226 -11.50 3.34 -11.42
N SER A 227 -11.32 2.79 -10.23
CA SER A 227 -11.87 3.36 -9.00
C SER A 227 -10.80 4.11 -8.17
N ALA A 228 -11.17 5.23 -7.56
CA ALA A 228 -10.28 5.93 -6.64
C ALA A 228 -9.79 5.05 -5.46
N PRO A 229 -10.61 4.18 -4.83
CA PRO A 229 -10.16 3.30 -3.75
C PRO A 229 -9.01 2.36 -4.16
N THR A 230 -9.13 1.70 -5.30
CA THR A 230 -8.14 0.73 -5.78
C THR A 230 -6.84 1.40 -6.23
N SER A 231 -6.90 2.56 -6.88
CA SER A 231 -5.72 3.39 -7.20
C SER A 231 -5.01 3.85 -5.93
N ALA A 232 -5.75 4.23 -4.89
CA ALA A 232 -5.16 4.60 -3.61
C ALA A 232 -4.52 3.40 -2.89
N ILE A 233 -5.12 2.21 -2.98
CA ILE A 233 -4.53 0.95 -2.48
C ILE A 233 -3.21 0.64 -3.21
N LEU A 234 -3.16 0.80 -4.54
CA LEU A 234 -1.93 0.65 -5.32
C LEU A 234 -0.84 1.63 -4.84
N ALA A 235 -1.19 2.90 -4.66
CA ALA A 235 -0.25 3.92 -4.16
C ALA A 235 0.27 3.58 -2.75
N LEU A 236 -0.59 3.07 -1.87
CA LEU A 236 -0.20 2.58 -0.54
C LEU A 236 0.77 1.39 -0.64
N GLY A 237 0.45 0.41 -1.47
CA GLY A 237 1.33 -0.73 -1.75
C GLY A 237 2.70 -0.29 -2.26
N ALA A 238 2.73 0.64 -3.22
CA ALA A 238 3.95 1.23 -3.75
C ALA A 238 4.76 1.96 -2.67
N ALA A 239 4.12 2.75 -1.81
CA ALA A 239 4.78 3.44 -0.70
C ALA A 239 5.40 2.49 0.32
N PHE A 240 4.71 1.39 0.66
CA PHE A 240 5.28 0.35 1.51
C PHE A 240 6.46 -0.35 0.86
N LEU A 241 6.35 -0.69 -0.42
CA LEU A 241 7.44 -1.31 -1.18
C LEU A 241 8.66 -0.38 -1.22
N ALA A 242 8.47 0.88 -1.62
CA ALA A 242 9.51 1.89 -1.68
C ALA A 242 10.16 2.13 -0.31
N GLY A 243 9.37 2.24 0.75
CA GLY A 243 9.89 2.41 2.11
C GLY A 243 10.75 1.22 2.57
N THR A 244 10.33 -0.01 2.27
CA THR A 244 11.14 -1.20 2.57
C THR A 244 12.41 -1.27 1.74
N THR A 245 12.39 -0.80 0.49
CA THR A 245 13.58 -0.68 -0.37
C THR A 245 14.56 0.37 0.15
N ALA A 246 14.09 1.55 0.58
CA ALA A 246 14.96 2.58 1.15
C ALA A 246 15.64 2.12 2.47
N ARG A 247 14.98 1.25 3.22
CA ARG A 247 15.55 0.64 4.44
C ARG A 247 16.72 -0.28 4.14
N THR A 248 16.65 -1.14 3.12
CA THR A 248 17.72 -2.10 2.83
C THR A 248 19.01 -1.36 2.53
N THR A 249 18.94 -0.28 1.73
CA THR A 249 20.07 0.59 1.41
C THR A 249 20.70 1.20 2.66
N ARG A 250 19.87 1.73 3.59
CA ARG A 250 20.39 2.33 4.83
C ARG A 250 21.05 1.29 5.75
N ARG A 251 20.59 0.05 5.71
CA ARG A 251 21.16 -1.03 6.51
C ARG A 251 22.50 -1.49 5.95
N GLU A 252 22.65 -1.57 4.63
CA GLU A 252 23.91 -1.92 3.97
C GLU A 252 24.98 -0.84 4.18
N ALA A 253 24.60 0.44 4.18
CA ALA A 253 25.52 1.55 4.47
C ALA A 253 25.97 1.62 5.94
N ALA A 254 25.21 1.00 6.87
CA ALA A 254 25.57 0.93 8.28
C ALA A 254 26.30 -0.41 8.54
N THR A 255 27.63 -0.39 8.55
CA THR A 255 28.49 -1.52 8.94
C THR A 255 27.90 -2.22 10.17
N PRO A 256 27.78 -3.57 10.20
CA PRO A 256 27.05 -4.25 11.26
C PRO A 256 27.85 -4.18 12.55
N ALA A 257 27.64 -3.13 13.35
CA ALA A 257 28.00 -3.17 14.76
C ALA A 257 27.23 -4.36 15.36
N LEU A 258 27.97 -5.34 15.90
CA LEU A 258 27.47 -6.47 16.67
C LEU A 258 26.43 -5.95 17.66
N ARG A 259 25.14 -6.11 17.32
CA ARG A 259 24.08 -5.73 18.24
C ARG A 259 24.05 -6.80 19.33
N PRO A 260 24.10 -6.43 20.62
CA PRO A 260 23.83 -7.38 21.67
C PRO A 260 22.46 -8.00 21.38
N VAL A 261 22.39 -9.33 21.40
CA VAL A 261 21.15 -10.09 21.31
C VAL A 261 20.36 -9.74 22.58
N LEU A 262 19.59 -8.66 22.51
CA LEU A 262 18.57 -8.36 23.50
C LEU A 262 17.56 -9.50 23.40
N ARG A 263 17.72 -10.47 24.30
CA ARG A 263 16.79 -11.57 24.53
C ARG A 263 15.43 -10.91 24.72
N ARG A 264 14.54 -11.03 23.74
CA ARG A 264 13.14 -10.59 23.91
C ARG A 264 12.59 -11.41 25.06
N THR A 265 12.48 -10.79 26.23
CA THR A 265 11.63 -11.29 27.29
C THR A 265 10.22 -11.30 26.71
N PHE A 266 9.73 -12.49 26.39
CA PHE A 266 8.33 -12.66 26.04
C PHE A 266 7.51 -12.14 27.22
N PRO A 267 6.48 -11.30 26.98
CA PRO A 267 5.61 -10.86 28.06
C PRO A 267 5.09 -12.09 28.80
N ALA A 268 5.11 -12.04 30.13
CA ALA A 268 4.49 -13.08 30.95
C ALA A 268 3.05 -13.32 30.45
N GLY A 269 2.67 -14.59 30.29
CA GLY A 269 1.35 -14.96 29.79
C GLY A 269 0.24 -14.26 30.59
N GLN A 270 -0.85 -13.87 29.93
CA GLN A 270 -1.92 -13.11 30.57
C GLN A 270 -2.55 -13.88 31.74
N SER A 271 -2.99 -13.17 32.78
CA SER A 271 -3.67 -13.77 33.93
C SER A 271 -4.91 -14.58 33.51
N VAL A 272 -5.30 -15.57 34.32
CA VAL A 272 -6.52 -16.37 34.08
C VAL A 272 -7.75 -15.47 34.06
N THR A 273 -7.81 -14.48 34.95
CA THR A 273 -8.89 -13.48 35.05
C THR A 273 -9.01 -12.67 33.76
N THR A 274 -7.89 -12.17 33.22
CA THR A 274 -7.87 -11.42 31.96
C THR A 274 -8.37 -12.28 30.79
N ARG A 275 -7.98 -13.56 30.74
CA ARG A 275 -8.45 -14.50 29.71
C ARG A 275 -9.95 -14.78 29.78
N ARG A 276 -10.49 -14.92 31.00
CA ARG A 276 -11.95 -15.06 31.20
C ARG A 276 -12.69 -13.79 30.77
N LEU A 277 -12.18 -12.62 31.13
CA LEU A 277 -12.76 -11.34 30.73
C LEU A 277 -12.77 -11.16 29.20
N ILE A 278 -11.67 -11.47 28.51
CA ILE A 278 -11.59 -11.42 27.03
C ILE A 278 -12.67 -12.33 26.41
N ARG A 279 -12.82 -13.56 26.92
CA ARG A 279 -13.84 -14.49 26.42
C ARG A 279 -15.25 -13.97 26.68
N LEU A 280 -15.54 -13.47 27.89
CA LEU A 280 -16.84 -12.92 28.24
C LEU A 280 -17.22 -11.73 27.35
N MET A 281 -16.30 -10.79 27.15
CA MET A 281 -16.52 -9.65 26.26
C MET A 281 -16.73 -10.10 24.81
N GLY A 282 -15.95 -11.09 24.35
CA GLY A 282 -16.13 -11.70 23.03
C GLY A 282 -17.48 -12.40 22.88
N THR A 283 -17.94 -13.17 23.87
CA THR A 283 -19.23 -13.87 23.82
C THR A 283 -20.41 -12.91 23.85
N LEU A 284 -20.38 -11.88 24.72
CA LEU A 284 -21.43 -10.86 24.78
C LEU A 284 -21.53 -10.10 23.46
N SER A 285 -20.38 -9.70 22.91
CA SER A 285 -20.32 -9.03 21.60
C SER A 285 -20.82 -9.93 20.47
N ALA A 286 -20.48 -11.21 20.48
CA ALA A 286 -20.93 -12.16 19.45
C ALA A 286 -22.45 -12.37 19.50
N LEU A 287 -23.01 -12.59 20.69
CA LEU A 287 -24.45 -12.77 20.88
C LEU A 287 -25.24 -11.52 20.46
N ALA A 288 -24.85 -10.36 20.99
CA ALA A 288 -25.49 -9.09 20.64
C ALA A 288 -25.29 -8.75 19.15
N GLY A 289 -24.12 -9.07 18.58
CA GLY A 289 -23.83 -8.84 17.17
C GLY A 289 -24.67 -9.70 16.23
N TRP A 290 -24.75 -11.01 16.48
CA TRP A 290 -25.60 -11.90 15.68
C TRP A 290 -27.09 -11.53 15.80
N PHE A 291 -27.54 -11.15 16.99
CA PHE A 291 -28.87 -10.60 17.19
C PHE A 291 -29.07 -9.31 16.37
N GLY A 292 -28.12 -8.39 16.38
CA GLY A 292 -28.16 -7.16 15.60
C GLY A 292 -28.27 -7.40 14.09
N VAL A 293 -27.53 -8.38 13.54
CA VAL A 293 -27.67 -8.79 12.12
C VAL A 293 -29.06 -9.34 11.85
N ALA A 294 -29.53 -10.28 12.67
CA ALA A 294 -30.85 -10.88 12.49
C ALA A 294 -31.95 -9.81 12.55
N TYR A 295 -31.85 -8.88 13.51
CA TYR A 295 -32.76 -7.76 13.66
C TYR A 295 -32.72 -6.80 12.46
N ALA A 296 -31.52 -6.48 11.95
CA ALA A 296 -31.36 -5.62 10.78
C ALA A 296 -32.07 -6.17 9.53
N VAL A 297 -32.03 -7.49 9.35
CA VAL A 297 -32.55 -8.16 8.15
C VAL A 297 -34.03 -8.55 8.29
N THR A 298 -34.45 -8.98 9.48
CA THR A 298 -35.78 -9.59 9.68
C THR A 298 -36.65 -8.86 10.71
N GLY A 299 -36.10 -7.86 11.41
CA GLY A 299 -36.76 -7.24 12.56
C GLY A 299 -38.15 -6.69 12.28
N SER A 300 -38.40 -6.17 11.08
CA SER A 300 -39.72 -5.65 10.68
C SER A 300 -40.82 -6.71 10.58
N GLN A 301 -40.45 -8.00 10.54
CA GLN A 301 -41.41 -9.10 10.44
C GLN A 301 -41.95 -9.56 11.80
N TRP A 302 -41.24 -9.23 12.90
CA TRP A 302 -41.53 -9.81 14.21
C TRP A 302 -41.38 -8.84 15.39
N SER A 303 -40.72 -7.69 15.22
CA SER A 303 -40.55 -6.68 16.26
C SER A 303 -41.57 -5.54 16.07
N PRO A 304 -42.45 -5.29 17.05
CA PRO A 304 -43.35 -4.13 17.02
C PRO A 304 -42.61 -2.78 16.95
N ALA A 305 -41.34 -2.73 17.36
CA ALA A 305 -40.52 -1.52 17.33
C ALA A 305 -39.90 -1.22 15.95
N ALA A 306 -39.94 -2.17 15.01
CA ALA A 306 -39.45 -2.01 13.65
C ALA A 306 -40.63 -1.87 12.68
N THR A 307 -41.14 -0.65 12.54
CA THR A 307 -42.33 -0.35 11.73
C THR A 307 -42.18 -0.71 10.25
N ASP A 308 -40.95 -0.70 9.73
CA ASP A 308 -40.60 -1.16 8.39
C ASP A 308 -39.16 -1.70 8.35
N GLY A 309 -38.74 -2.19 7.18
CA GLY A 309 -37.39 -2.74 6.97
C GLY A 309 -36.27 -1.71 7.15
N THR A 310 -36.50 -0.44 6.87
CA THR A 310 -35.52 0.65 7.03
C THR A 310 -35.27 0.93 8.51
N VAL A 311 -36.34 1.00 9.31
CA VAL A 311 -36.27 1.17 10.76
C VAL A 311 -35.63 -0.05 11.41
N GLY A 312 -35.99 -1.25 10.97
CA GLY A 312 -35.36 -2.51 11.39
C GLY A 312 -33.85 -2.52 11.13
N MET A 313 -33.43 -2.19 9.90
CA MET A 313 -32.03 -2.08 9.50
C MET A 313 -31.27 -1.08 10.37
N ARG A 314 -31.81 0.14 10.54
CA ARG A 314 -31.23 1.19 11.40
C ARG A 314 -31.00 0.69 12.82
N GLN A 315 -32.03 0.12 13.45
CA GLN A 315 -31.95 -0.39 14.82
C GLN A 315 -30.94 -1.55 14.95
N GLY A 316 -30.91 -2.46 13.97
CA GLY A 316 -29.93 -3.54 13.94
C GLY A 316 -28.48 -3.05 13.82
N ILE A 317 -28.23 -2.02 13.01
CA ILE A 317 -26.91 -1.35 12.92
C ILE A 317 -26.52 -0.71 14.26
N LEU A 318 -27.45 -0.05 14.96
CA LEU A 318 -27.17 0.51 16.29
C LEU A 318 -26.81 -0.57 17.31
N ILE A 319 -27.50 -1.72 17.28
CA ILE A 319 -27.17 -2.87 18.12
C ILE A 319 -25.75 -3.38 17.80
N LEU A 320 -25.39 -3.49 16.52
CA LEU A 320 -24.04 -3.90 16.09
C LEU A 320 -22.95 -2.95 16.59
N LEU A 321 -23.18 -1.64 16.54
CA LEU A 321 -22.25 -0.62 17.01
C LEU A 321 -22.01 -0.72 18.52
N ILE A 322 -23.09 -0.90 19.30
CA ILE A 322 -23.01 -1.11 20.75
C ILE A 322 -22.30 -2.43 21.06
N ALA A 323 -22.65 -3.51 20.36
CA ALA A 323 -22.01 -4.81 20.48
C ALA A 323 -20.50 -4.75 20.16
N GLY A 324 -20.07 -3.81 19.31
CA GLY A 324 -18.67 -3.59 18.97
C GLY A 324 -17.80 -3.05 20.12
N LEU A 325 -18.37 -2.33 21.09
CA LEU A 325 -17.61 -1.77 22.22
C LEU A 325 -16.93 -2.83 23.11
N PRO A 326 -17.62 -3.89 23.59
CA PRO A 326 -16.95 -4.94 24.33
C PRO A 326 -15.91 -5.69 23.49
N LEU A 327 -16.12 -5.82 22.17
CA LEU A 327 -15.13 -6.39 21.27
C LEU A 327 -13.83 -5.57 21.23
N LEU A 328 -13.93 -4.24 21.12
CA LEU A 328 -12.77 -3.36 21.17
C LEU A 328 -12.01 -3.48 22.50
N GLY A 329 -12.73 -3.62 23.62
CA GLY A 329 -12.15 -3.90 24.92
C GLY A 329 -11.37 -5.23 24.96
N ALA A 330 -11.96 -6.30 24.43
CA ALA A 330 -11.32 -7.61 24.32
C ALA A 330 -10.05 -7.55 23.45
N LEU A 331 -10.12 -6.89 22.29
CA LEU A 331 -8.98 -6.66 21.40
C LEU A 331 -7.86 -5.88 22.10
N GLY A 332 -8.21 -4.82 22.83
CA GLY A 332 -7.25 -4.01 23.59
C GLY A 332 -6.49 -4.83 24.62
N LEU A 333 -7.18 -5.70 25.37
CA LEU A 333 -6.55 -6.61 26.33
C LEU A 333 -5.64 -7.64 25.66
N VAL A 334 -6.07 -8.25 24.54
CA VAL A 334 -5.25 -9.18 23.75
C VAL A 334 -3.98 -8.50 23.25
N LEU A 335 -4.11 -7.31 22.66
CA LEU A 335 -3.01 -6.56 22.08
C LEU A 335 -2.05 -6.01 23.14
N ALA A 336 -2.57 -5.51 24.26
CA ALA A 336 -1.77 -4.99 25.37
C ALA A 336 -0.87 -6.08 25.97
N GLY A 337 -1.35 -7.33 26.08
CA GLY A 337 -0.54 -8.41 26.62
C GLY A 337 0.43 -9.06 25.62
N ARG A 338 0.27 -8.83 24.31
CA ARG A 338 1.17 -9.41 23.27
C ARG A 338 2.22 -8.43 22.77
N SER A 339 2.00 -7.13 22.95
CA SER A 339 2.78 -6.12 22.25
C SER A 339 3.77 -5.42 23.17
N GLY A 340 4.99 -5.19 22.69
CA GLY A 340 5.99 -4.34 23.35
C GLY A 340 5.75 -2.84 23.15
N TYR A 341 4.56 -2.44 22.67
CA TYR A 341 4.22 -1.03 22.46
C TYR A 341 3.68 -0.40 23.75
N ARG A 342 3.87 0.92 23.90
CA ARG A 342 3.26 1.69 25.01
C ARG A 342 1.74 1.53 24.97
N ARG A 343 1.09 1.51 26.15
CA ARG A 343 -0.37 1.37 26.28
C ARG A 343 -1.15 2.36 25.41
N ALA A 344 -0.68 3.60 25.29
CA ALA A 344 -1.28 4.61 24.41
C ALA A 344 -1.35 4.19 22.93
N HIS A 345 -0.37 3.43 22.42
CA HIS A 345 -0.36 2.95 21.03
C HIS A 345 -1.18 1.67 20.80
N VAL A 346 -1.73 1.10 21.87
CA VAL A 346 -2.69 0.00 21.83
C VAL A 346 -4.11 0.55 21.96
N TRP A 347 -4.35 1.34 23.00
CA TRP A 347 -5.69 1.85 23.32
C TRP A 347 -6.10 3.09 22.53
N GLY A 348 -5.17 3.96 22.12
CA GLY A 348 -5.47 5.15 21.33
C GLY A 348 -6.22 4.84 20.03
N PRO A 349 -5.71 3.93 19.18
CA PRO A 349 -6.42 3.52 17.96
C PRO A 349 -7.80 2.91 18.25
N LEU A 350 -7.94 2.09 19.29
CA LEU A 350 -9.21 1.45 19.65
C LEU A 350 -10.22 2.48 20.17
N GLY A 351 -9.77 3.47 20.93
CA GLY A 351 -10.59 4.60 21.37
C GLY A 351 -11.08 5.43 20.17
N ALA A 352 -10.23 5.65 19.17
CA ALA A 352 -10.63 6.31 17.94
C ALA A 352 -11.66 5.49 17.15
N VAL A 353 -11.55 4.15 17.09
CA VAL A 353 -12.60 3.29 16.51
C VAL A 353 -13.91 3.38 17.31
N ALA A 354 -13.85 3.43 18.64
CA ALA A 354 -15.05 3.58 19.47
C ALA A 354 -15.75 4.94 19.23
N LEU A 355 -14.98 6.02 19.07
CA LEU A 355 -15.52 7.33 18.66
C LEU A 355 -16.13 7.28 17.25
N SER A 356 -15.50 6.54 16.34
CA SER A 356 -16.06 6.29 15.00
C SER A 356 -17.41 5.58 15.10
N PHE A 357 -17.54 4.55 15.94
CA PHE A 357 -18.83 3.87 16.17
C PHE A 357 -19.89 4.79 16.77
N GLY A 358 -19.50 5.64 17.73
CA GLY A 358 -20.40 6.65 18.29
C GLY A 358 -20.90 7.64 17.24
N ALA A 359 -20.00 8.16 16.40
CA ALA A 359 -20.36 9.06 15.31
C ALA A 359 -21.25 8.36 14.24
N THR A 360 -20.97 7.10 13.91
CA THR A 360 -21.86 6.31 13.04
C THR A 360 -23.24 6.11 13.66
N ALA A 361 -23.32 5.87 14.98
CA ALA A 361 -24.60 5.74 15.66
C ALA A 361 -25.42 7.05 15.60
N VAL A 362 -24.76 8.20 15.80
CA VAL A 362 -25.39 9.52 15.63
C VAL A 362 -25.86 9.72 14.20
N ALA A 363 -25.06 9.34 13.19
CA ALA A 363 -25.49 9.41 11.80
C ALA A 363 -26.77 8.60 11.58
N TYR A 364 -26.79 7.34 12.00
CA TYR A 364 -27.97 6.48 11.82
C TYR A 364 -29.19 6.94 12.64
N ALA A 365 -29.05 7.77 13.67
CA ALA A 365 -30.20 8.38 14.34
C ALA A 365 -30.98 9.33 13.41
N GLY A 366 -30.30 10.01 12.48
CA GLY A 366 -30.88 10.88 11.45
C GLY A 366 -31.33 10.16 10.18
N ALA A 367 -31.10 8.84 10.06
CA ALA A 367 -31.51 8.08 8.88
C ALA A 367 -33.05 8.05 8.72
N PRO A 368 -33.57 8.07 7.47
CA PRO A 368 -32.85 7.89 6.21
C PRO A 368 -32.35 9.19 5.54
N ASP A 369 -32.52 10.35 6.18
CA ASP A 369 -32.16 11.63 5.57
C ASP A 369 -30.63 11.83 5.51
N TRP A 370 -30.09 11.92 4.29
CA TRP A 370 -28.64 12.06 4.08
C TRP A 370 -28.10 13.36 4.66
N GLU A 371 -28.85 14.46 4.59
CA GLU A 371 -28.37 15.76 5.08
C GLU A 371 -28.15 15.72 6.60
N ALA A 372 -29.03 15.03 7.33
CA ALA A 372 -28.88 14.77 8.76
C ALA A 372 -27.74 13.77 9.07
N MET A 373 -27.52 12.76 8.21
CA MET A 373 -26.50 11.72 8.40
C MET A 373 -25.07 12.21 8.10
N ALA A 374 -24.89 13.04 7.07
CA ALA A 374 -23.60 13.32 6.47
C ALA A 374 -22.55 13.89 7.45
N PRO A 375 -22.86 14.87 8.32
CA PRO A 375 -21.87 15.43 9.24
C PRO A 375 -21.30 14.39 10.22
N ALA A 376 -22.18 13.54 10.77
CA ALA A 376 -21.79 12.49 11.68
C ALA A 376 -21.04 11.35 10.95
N MET A 377 -21.36 11.10 9.68
CA MET A 377 -20.63 10.14 8.85
C MET A 377 -19.21 10.63 8.50
N LEU A 378 -19.05 11.93 8.24
CA LEU A 378 -17.73 12.56 8.06
C LEU A 378 -16.90 12.47 9.34
N ALA A 379 -17.50 12.73 10.51
CA ALA A 379 -16.84 12.56 11.79
C ALA A 379 -16.41 11.11 12.03
N ALA A 380 -17.28 10.14 11.74
CA ALA A 380 -16.97 8.72 11.84
C ALA A 380 -15.78 8.32 10.95
N SER A 381 -15.78 8.81 9.71
CA SER A 381 -14.69 8.63 8.74
C SER A 381 -13.36 9.21 9.27
N ALA A 382 -13.39 10.43 9.82
CA ALA A 382 -12.21 11.08 10.39
C ALA A 382 -11.65 10.34 11.62
N PHE A 383 -12.51 9.83 12.50
CA PHE A 383 -12.08 9.03 13.65
C PHE A 383 -11.45 7.69 13.23
N SER A 384 -11.99 7.04 12.19
CA SER A 384 -11.38 5.84 11.61
C SER A 384 -10.01 6.14 10.97
N ALA A 385 -9.87 7.28 10.28
CA ALA A 385 -8.59 7.74 9.75
C ALA A 385 -7.55 8.02 10.85
N LEU A 386 -7.97 8.62 11.96
CA LEU A 386 -7.14 8.80 13.15
C LEU A 386 -6.69 7.45 13.71
N ALA A 387 -7.61 6.48 13.81
CA ALA A 387 -7.30 5.13 14.28
C ALA A 387 -6.22 4.46 13.41
N ILE A 388 -6.36 4.53 12.08
CA ILE A 388 -5.40 3.96 11.12
C ILE A 388 -4.04 4.63 11.26
N THR A 389 -4.01 5.97 11.28
CA THR A 389 -2.78 6.76 11.41
C THR A 389 -2.02 6.41 12.69
N TRP A 390 -2.74 6.41 13.82
CA TRP A 390 -2.17 6.13 15.14
C TRP A 390 -1.72 4.67 15.26
N TRP A 391 -2.46 3.74 14.66
CA TRP A 391 -2.08 2.33 14.63
C TRP A 391 -0.81 2.09 13.81
N MET A 392 -0.70 2.70 12.64
CA MET A 392 0.37 2.44 11.68
C MET A 392 1.70 3.10 12.09
N ALA A 393 1.68 4.34 12.58
CA ALA A 393 2.90 5.12 12.86
C ALA A 393 3.96 4.37 13.71
N PRO A 394 3.62 3.81 14.89
CA PRO A 394 4.60 3.07 15.69
C PRO A 394 5.02 1.74 15.05
N ARG A 395 4.13 1.08 14.28
CA ARG A 395 4.37 -0.24 13.67
C ARG A 395 5.28 -0.14 12.46
N LEU A 396 5.10 0.86 11.62
CA LEU A 396 5.99 1.13 10.48
C LEU A 396 7.40 1.49 10.94
N ARG A 397 7.51 2.21 12.05
CA ARG A 397 8.80 2.50 12.65
C ARG A 397 9.46 1.26 13.27
N LEU A 398 8.75 0.55 14.15
CA LEU A 398 9.35 -0.51 14.96
C LEU A 398 9.44 -1.86 14.24
N ALA A 399 8.40 -2.28 13.52
CA ALA A 399 8.40 -3.55 12.80
C ALA A 399 9.16 -3.44 11.47
N ARG A 400 8.98 -2.31 10.76
CA ARG A 400 9.58 -2.11 9.44
C ARG A 400 10.82 -1.23 9.45
N GLY A 401 11.25 -0.69 10.59
CA GLY A 401 12.53 0.04 10.70
C GLY A 401 12.60 1.30 9.85
N LEU A 402 11.46 1.85 9.42
CA LEU A 402 11.42 3.05 8.58
C LEU A 402 11.86 4.29 9.37
N ALA A 403 12.43 5.26 8.66
CA ALA A 403 12.75 6.57 9.24
C ALA A 403 11.47 7.21 9.83
N ARG A 404 11.61 7.93 10.96
CA ARG A 404 10.47 8.49 11.70
C ARG A 404 9.57 9.35 10.79
N GLY A 405 10.17 10.25 10.00
CA GLY A 405 9.44 11.09 9.06
C GLY A 405 8.65 10.28 8.05
N LEU A 406 9.30 9.36 7.34
CA LEU A 406 8.64 8.51 6.33
C LEU A 406 7.51 7.64 6.93
N ALA A 407 7.73 7.04 8.09
CA ALA A 407 6.70 6.26 8.78
C ALA A 407 5.49 7.11 9.14
N LEU A 408 5.70 8.34 9.63
CA LEU A 408 4.63 9.28 9.94
C LEU A 408 3.89 9.71 8.67
N THR A 409 4.62 10.13 7.63
CA THR A 409 4.03 10.54 6.34
C THR A 409 3.14 9.45 5.75
N ILE A 410 3.64 8.22 5.63
CA ILE A 410 2.85 7.10 5.10
C ILE A 410 1.63 6.85 5.98
N SER A 411 1.76 6.92 7.31
CA SER A 411 0.64 6.66 8.22
C SER A 411 -0.45 7.72 8.13
N VAL A 412 -0.07 9.00 8.09
CA VAL A 412 -1.01 10.13 7.94
C VAL A 412 -1.71 10.06 6.59
N LEU A 413 -0.97 9.86 5.50
CA LEU A 413 -1.55 9.74 4.17
C LEU A 413 -2.47 8.52 4.06
N SER A 414 -2.15 7.40 4.73
CA SER A 414 -3.03 6.22 4.80
C SER A 414 -4.35 6.52 5.51
N GLY A 415 -4.30 7.26 6.62
CA GLY A 415 -5.50 7.72 7.32
C GLY A 415 -6.32 8.67 6.44
N LEU A 416 -5.69 9.67 5.82
CA LEU A 416 -6.37 10.62 4.94
C LEU A 416 -7.02 9.93 3.73
N ILE A 417 -6.35 8.98 3.10
CA ILE A 417 -6.92 8.15 2.02
C ILE A 417 -8.14 7.39 2.52
N TYR A 418 -8.05 6.76 3.71
CA TYR A 418 -9.22 6.10 4.27
C TYR A 418 -10.36 7.11 4.43
N ALA A 419 -10.11 8.28 5.03
CA ALA A 419 -11.16 9.26 5.27
C ALA A 419 -11.81 9.77 3.97
N SER A 420 -11.00 10.08 2.95
CA SER A 420 -11.47 10.74 1.75
C SER A 420 -12.03 9.78 0.68
N VAL A 421 -11.60 8.51 0.69
CA VAL A 421 -11.93 7.56 -0.38
C VAL A 421 -12.80 6.40 0.11
N CYS A 422 -12.51 5.86 1.29
CA CYS A 422 -13.18 4.65 1.78
C CYS A 422 -14.20 4.95 2.87
N GLY A 423 -14.01 6.01 3.65
CA GLY A 423 -14.58 6.11 4.99
C GLY A 423 -16.10 6.19 5.00
N MET A 424 -16.72 6.92 4.06
CA MET A 424 -18.19 6.97 3.99
C MET A 424 -18.83 5.66 3.51
N LEU A 425 -18.12 4.86 2.70
CA LEU A 425 -18.64 3.60 2.15
C LEU A 425 -18.36 2.42 3.09
N VAL A 426 -17.17 2.40 3.68
CA VAL A 426 -16.67 1.27 4.46
C VAL A 426 -17.07 1.39 5.93
N THR A 427 -17.03 2.58 6.54
CA THR A 427 -17.30 2.71 7.99
C THR A 427 -18.69 2.20 8.39
N PRO A 428 -19.78 2.43 7.62
CA PRO A 428 -21.10 1.86 7.94
C PRO A 428 -21.18 0.34 7.83
N THR A 429 -20.28 -0.29 7.06
CA THR A 429 -20.28 -1.74 6.85
C THR A 429 -19.40 -2.49 7.85
N VAL A 430 -18.41 -1.81 8.45
CA VAL A 430 -17.52 -2.37 9.50
C VAL A 430 -18.29 -3.04 10.65
N PRO A 431 -19.40 -2.49 11.18
CA PRO A 431 -20.17 -3.13 12.25
C PRO A 431 -20.66 -4.54 11.89
N PHE A 432 -20.89 -4.86 10.62
CA PHE A 432 -21.30 -6.21 10.21
C PHE A 432 -20.17 -7.25 10.35
N ALA A 433 -18.92 -6.82 10.46
CA ALA A 433 -17.80 -7.71 10.78
C ALA A 433 -17.69 -8.01 12.29
N VAL A 434 -18.32 -7.21 13.16
CA VAL A 434 -18.31 -7.39 14.63
C VAL A 434 -18.68 -8.81 15.05
N PRO A 435 -19.83 -9.40 14.64
CA PRO A 435 -20.20 -10.75 15.09
C PRO A 435 -19.18 -11.80 14.70
N VAL A 436 -18.60 -11.71 13.49
CA VAL A 436 -17.60 -12.67 13.01
C VAL A 436 -16.31 -12.58 13.85
N VAL A 437 -15.78 -11.37 14.04
CA VAL A 437 -14.55 -11.16 14.82
C VAL A 437 -14.77 -11.49 16.30
N ALA A 438 -15.93 -11.13 16.86
CA ALA A 438 -16.30 -11.44 18.23
C ALA A 438 -16.41 -12.94 18.46
N THR A 439 -17.02 -13.69 17.52
CA THR A 439 -17.09 -15.16 17.57
C THR A 439 -15.68 -15.77 17.55
N ALA A 440 -14.80 -15.28 16.68
CA ALA A 440 -13.41 -15.72 16.63
C ALA A 440 -12.67 -15.48 17.97
N ILE A 441 -12.89 -14.33 18.62
CA ILE A 441 -12.30 -14.03 19.93
C ILE A 441 -12.94 -14.86 21.05
N ALA A 442 -14.24 -15.11 21.01
CA ALA A 442 -14.93 -15.97 21.98
C ALA A 442 -14.34 -17.38 21.98
N ILE A 443 -14.11 -17.95 20.78
CA ILE A 443 -13.58 -19.31 20.59
C ILE A 443 -12.07 -19.35 20.87
N TRP A 444 -11.30 -18.46 20.25
CA TRP A 444 -9.83 -18.55 20.23
C TRP A 444 -9.09 -17.54 21.10
N GLY A 445 -9.75 -16.53 21.66
CA GLY A 445 -9.12 -15.45 22.43
C GLY A 445 -8.29 -15.95 23.60
N GLY A 446 -8.71 -17.03 24.25
CA GLY A 446 -7.94 -17.68 25.32
C GLY A 446 -6.64 -18.35 24.85
N ARG A 447 -6.61 -18.87 23.60
CA ARG A 447 -5.39 -19.42 22.97
C ARG A 447 -4.47 -18.30 22.50
N TRP A 448 -5.04 -17.23 21.97
CA TRP A 448 -4.28 -16.05 21.53
C TRP A 448 -3.61 -15.31 22.69
N ALA A 449 -4.22 -15.33 23.86
CA ALA A 449 -3.69 -14.76 25.10
C ALA A 449 -2.67 -15.64 25.83
N ALA A 450 -2.61 -16.95 25.52
CA ALA A 450 -1.75 -17.90 26.23
C ALA A 450 -0.26 -17.81 25.84
N GLY A 451 0.08 -17.23 24.69
CA GLY A 451 1.42 -17.34 24.11
C GLY A 451 1.73 -18.77 23.69
N LEU A 452 2.60 -18.96 22.69
CA LEU A 452 3.13 -20.31 22.44
C LEU A 452 3.85 -20.77 23.72
N PRO A 453 3.72 -22.05 24.13
CA PRO A 453 4.47 -22.55 25.27
C PRO A 453 5.95 -22.27 25.02
N SER A 454 6.58 -21.52 25.94
CA SER A 454 8.02 -21.45 25.98
C SER A 454 8.51 -22.89 26.03
N SER A 455 9.50 -23.21 25.19
CA SER A 455 10.25 -24.45 25.27
C SER A 455 10.81 -24.56 26.70
N ARG A 456 10.03 -25.24 27.57
CA ARG A 456 10.51 -25.71 28.86
C ARG A 456 11.57 -26.76 28.53
N GLY A 457 12.81 -26.50 28.93
CA GLY A 457 13.83 -27.55 29.03
C GLY A 457 15.10 -27.40 28.20
N LEU A 458 15.57 -26.19 27.87
CA LEU A 458 17.00 -26.02 27.55
C LEU A 458 17.68 -25.26 28.69
N SER A 459 18.22 -26.03 29.63
CA SER A 459 19.21 -25.57 30.61
C SER A 459 20.33 -24.83 29.88
N PRO A 460 20.89 -23.75 30.45
CA PRO A 460 21.99 -23.04 29.82
C PRO A 460 23.23 -23.95 29.79
N VAL A 461 23.53 -24.53 28.62
CA VAL A 461 24.86 -25.06 28.35
C VAL A 461 25.78 -23.84 28.24
N VAL A 462 26.54 -23.59 29.29
CA VAL A 462 27.68 -22.68 29.26
C VAL A 462 28.72 -23.32 28.35
N VAL A 463 28.75 -22.92 27.08
CA VAL A 463 29.88 -23.25 26.20
C VAL A 463 31.05 -22.38 26.66
N ARG A 464 31.86 -22.94 27.56
CA ARG A 464 33.16 -22.39 27.94
C ARG A 464 34.06 -22.53 26.71
N ALA A 465 34.35 -21.43 26.03
CA ALA A 465 35.35 -21.42 24.97
C ALA A 465 36.72 -21.70 25.60
N THR A 466 37.16 -22.96 25.55
CA THR A 466 38.57 -23.32 25.75
C THR A 466 39.34 -22.87 24.52
N THR A 467 39.89 -21.67 24.57
CA THR A 467 41.06 -21.28 23.77
C THR A 467 42.26 -22.05 24.30
N THR A 468 42.53 -23.23 23.75
CA THR A 468 43.85 -23.84 23.83
C THR A 468 44.69 -23.25 22.70
N ILE A 469 45.56 -22.31 23.07
CA ILE A 469 46.70 -21.87 22.26
C ILE A 469 47.68 -23.06 22.24
N PRO A 470 48.16 -23.54 21.07
CA PRO A 470 49.23 -24.52 21.05
C PRO A 470 50.54 -23.79 21.36
N GLU A 471 51.07 -24.06 22.55
CA GLU A 471 52.41 -23.68 22.95
C GLU A 471 53.40 -24.54 22.13
N ASN A 472 54.26 -23.85 21.40
CA ASN A 472 55.33 -24.42 20.62
C ASN A 472 56.58 -24.38 21.51
N GLU A 473 57.03 -25.53 22.04
CA GLU A 473 58.35 -25.63 22.65
C GLU A 473 58.94 -27.06 22.55
N ASN A 474 60.02 -27.15 21.77
CA ASN A 474 61.14 -28.11 21.83
C ASN A 474 60.88 -29.63 21.77
N ARG A 475 61.12 -30.21 20.58
CA ARG A 475 62.16 -31.24 20.37
C ARG A 475 62.52 -31.40 18.90
#